data_AF-A0A9P6CXS2-F1
#
_entry.id   AF-A0A9P6CXS2-F1
#
_cell.length_a   1.000
_cell.length_b   1.000
_cell.length_c   1.000
_cell.angle_alpha   90.00
_cell.angle_beta   90.00
_cell.angle_gamma   90.00
#
_symmetry.space_group_name_H-M   'P 1'
#
loop_
_entity.id
_entity.type
_entity.pdbx_description
1 polymer ?
#
loop_
_entity_poly.entity_id
_entity_poly.type
_entity_poly.pdbx_seq_one_letter_code
_entity_poly.pdbx_strand_id
1 'polypeptide(L)'
;MMDPSQDMLVLMDDGVQSVESPDPGIRVVKIYIQSLSSGDPHPLALHSPFQLVIYRAEGSCSYIVHDLAVYISGRTLALLFKTCAEGTEIRQILRSRVVIWDWISGQMVMDSSLCFDAEFEFSSREYVFGLFDSRTFFVASPAASGSIRIYKLSENCMSKMDDISAPIHLATFHLPPLVPGSAIRRVEAYSGPIENCNPFDSLPKMPFLVNDDDRLHFLSLLFEDIGRLDIDPPHTEFLQIFFHQRIFTKNTSYSDSPTPLDVPWHEWGPENTRIVYPGFLNPYFPRYIHGQRAIFSGPTDHVGGEFDFSYTKRAGILDFSLTAVSFARASSSRVPPDVDSNALLSTFISSPEMLQFSCKEPTLLPPSTVRTSDLPLLVNDLETCLPCVLTTKDFGDKLYAGYMIYGDGILGLDINDEMHLSLDLYHV
;
A
#
# COMPACT_ATOMS: atom_id res chain seq x y z
N MET A 1 1.72 -5.12 13.41
CA MET A 1 1.27 -3.77 12.98
C MET A 1 0.73 -3.02 14.17
N MET A 2 0.80 -1.69 14.15
CA MET A 2 0.38 -0.82 15.26
C MET A 2 -0.72 0.14 14.78
N ASP A 3 -1.71 0.39 15.62
CA ASP A 3 -2.66 1.50 15.48
C ASP A 3 -2.70 2.29 16.80
N PRO A 4 -1.88 3.34 16.93
CA PRO A 4 -1.82 4.17 18.13
C PRO A 4 -3.15 4.84 18.49
N SER A 5 -4.03 5.08 17.51
CA SER A 5 -5.33 5.73 17.75
C SER A 5 -6.27 4.87 18.58
N GLN A 6 -6.07 3.55 18.54
CA GLN A 6 -6.83 2.55 19.29
C GLN A 6 -6.02 1.88 20.39
N ASP A 7 -4.82 2.39 20.71
CA ASP A 7 -3.87 1.74 21.62
C ASP A 7 -3.60 0.26 21.26
N MET A 8 -3.54 -0.07 19.96
CA MET A 8 -3.60 -1.46 19.52
C MET A 8 -2.31 -1.94 18.82
N LEU A 9 -1.80 -3.09 19.27
CA LEU A 9 -0.69 -3.83 18.68
C LEU A 9 -1.18 -5.20 18.20
N VAL A 10 -1.01 -5.49 16.91
CA VAL A 10 -1.31 -6.79 16.32
C VAL A 10 -0.01 -7.56 16.13
N LEU A 11 0.11 -8.68 16.83
CA LEU A 11 1.22 -9.62 16.73
C LEU A 11 0.76 -10.92 16.08
N MET A 12 1.60 -11.49 15.22
CA MET A 12 1.39 -12.81 14.65
C MET A 12 2.45 -13.76 15.22
N ASP A 13 1.99 -14.86 15.79
CA ASP A 13 2.81 -16.02 16.09
C ASP A 13 2.51 -17.07 15.02
N ASP A 14 3.41 -17.19 14.06
CA ASP A 14 3.32 -18.18 12.99
C ASP A 14 3.55 -19.62 13.52
N GLY A 15 4.02 -19.76 14.77
CA GLY A 15 4.33 -21.03 15.40
C GLY A 15 5.40 -21.80 14.63
N VAL A 16 6.55 -22.05 15.26
CA VAL A 16 7.43 -23.12 14.77
C VAL A 16 6.72 -24.42 15.12
N GLN A 17 5.82 -24.91 14.25
CA GLN A 17 5.25 -26.24 14.43
C GLN A 17 6.42 -27.22 14.43
N SER A 18 6.61 -27.92 15.55
CA SER A 18 7.51 -29.06 15.55
C SER A 18 7.03 -30.06 14.50
N VAL A 19 7.96 -30.76 13.87
CA VAL A 19 7.72 -31.79 12.86
C VAL A 19 6.74 -32.89 13.36
N GLU A 20 6.47 -32.92 14.67
CA GLU A 20 5.64 -33.90 15.37
C GLU A 20 4.16 -33.49 15.51
N SER A 21 3.68 -32.45 14.80
CA SER A 21 2.23 -32.13 14.80
C SER A 21 1.41 -33.33 14.31
N PRO A 22 0.37 -33.78 15.05
CA PRO A 22 -0.41 -34.97 14.72
C PRO A 22 -1.17 -34.85 13.38
N ASP A 23 -1.43 -33.61 12.93
CA ASP A 23 -2.01 -33.32 11.61
C ASP A 23 -0.97 -32.61 10.73
N PRO A 24 -0.17 -33.35 9.94
CA PRO A 24 0.89 -32.78 9.10
C PRO A 24 0.36 -31.85 7.98
N GLY A 25 -0.95 -31.76 7.82
CA GLY A 25 -1.64 -30.91 6.86
C GLY A 25 -2.20 -29.59 7.42
N ILE A 26 -2.14 -29.36 8.73
CA ILE A 26 -2.81 -28.22 9.37
C ILE A 26 -1.81 -27.38 10.14
N ARG A 27 -1.67 -26.11 9.72
CA ARG A 27 -0.91 -25.10 10.45
C ARG A 27 -1.84 -24.13 11.12
N VAL A 28 -1.64 -23.87 12.42
CA VAL A 28 -2.44 -22.89 13.17
C VAL A 28 -1.57 -21.69 13.49
N VAL A 29 -1.90 -20.55 12.87
CA VAL A 29 -1.30 -19.25 13.15
C VAL A 29 -2.12 -18.56 14.22
N LYS A 30 -1.45 -17.95 15.21
CA LYS A 30 -2.12 -17.19 16.27
C LYS A 30 -1.94 -15.70 16.06
N ILE A 31 -3.02 -14.95 16.15
CA ILE A 31 -3.02 -13.50 16.04
C ILE A 31 -3.38 -12.93 17.40
N TYR A 32 -2.46 -12.22 18.02
CA TYR A 32 -2.64 -11.58 19.32
C TYR A 32 -2.97 -10.10 19.12
N ILE A 33 -3.95 -9.62 19.86
CA ILE A 33 -4.21 -8.19 20.01
C ILE A 33 -3.80 -7.77 21.41
N GLN A 34 -2.87 -6.82 21.47
CA GLN A 34 -2.32 -6.25 22.70
C GLN A 34 -2.53 -4.74 22.75
N SER A 35 -2.49 -4.19 23.96
CA SER A 35 -2.38 -2.76 24.19
C SER A 35 -0.96 -2.27 23.83
N LEU A 36 -0.84 -1.17 23.08
CA LEU A 36 0.47 -0.55 22.81
C LEU A 36 1.08 0.03 24.09
N SER A 37 0.25 0.66 24.92
CA SER A 37 0.67 1.37 26.11
C SER A 37 1.07 0.44 27.26
N SER A 38 0.40 -0.70 27.42
CA SER A 38 0.69 -1.66 28.51
C SER A 38 1.42 -2.92 28.07
N GLY A 39 1.27 -3.34 26.81
CA GLY A 39 1.77 -4.63 26.30
C GLY A 39 0.91 -5.84 26.70
N ASP A 40 -0.14 -5.65 27.51
CA ASP A 40 -1.08 -6.71 27.91
C ASP A 40 -2.10 -7.03 26.80
N PRO A 41 -2.88 -8.12 26.90
CA PRO A 41 -4.01 -8.35 26.00
C PRO A 41 -4.93 -7.13 25.95
N HIS A 42 -5.31 -6.71 24.74
CA HIS A 42 -6.07 -5.49 24.56
C HIS A 42 -7.43 -5.61 25.27
N PRO A 43 -7.81 -4.67 26.15
CA PRO A 43 -8.95 -4.82 27.07
C PRO A 43 -10.30 -4.97 26.37
N LEU A 44 -10.39 -4.57 25.10
CA LEU A 44 -11.60 -4.64 24.29
C LEU A 44 -11.69 -5.88 23.38
N ALA A 45 -10.59 -6.61 23.20
CA ALA A 45 -10.63 -7.83 22.42
C ALA A 45 -11.24 -8.95 23.29
N LEU A 46 -12.50 -9.31 23.05
CA LEU A 46 -13.19 -10.35 23.81
C LEU A 46 -12.51 -11.72 23.66
N HIS A 47 -11.89 -11.94 22.49
CA HIS A 47 -11.19 -13.17 22.17
C HIS A 47 -9.81 -12.81 21.63
N SER A 48 -8.75 -13.25 22.33
CA SER A 48 -7.36 -13.12 21.89
C SER A 48 -6.56 -14.25 22.54
N PRO A 49 -5.76 -15.03 21.79
CA PRO A 49 -5.48 -14.88 20.36
C PRO A 49 -6.59 -15.40 19.45
N PHE A 50 -6.73 -14.82 18.25
CA PHE A 50 -7.46 -15.45 17.15
C PHE A 50 -6.63 -16.59 16.57
N GLN A 51 -7.32 -17.63 16.13
CA GLN A 51 -6.69 -18.77 15.48
C GLN A 51 -7.04 -18.76 14.00
N LEU A 52 -6.01 -18.74 13.17
CA LEU A 52 -6.09 -18.85 11.73
C LEU A 52 -5.56 -20.21 11.31
N VAL A 53 -6.44 -21.04 10.77
CA VAL A 53 -6.08 -22.36 10.25
C VAL A 53 -5.65 -22.25 8.80
N ILE A 54 -4.41 -22.62 8.50
CA ILE A 54 -3.84 -22.71 7.16
C ILE A 54 -3.74 -24.19 6.78
N TYR A 55 -4.47 -24.57 5.75
CA TYR A 55 -4.45 -25.92 5.21
C TYR A 55 -3.32 -26.07 4.19
N ARG A 56 -2.64 -27.20 4.28
CA ARG A 56 -1.65 -27.66 3.32
C ARG A 56 -2.33 -27.97 1.99
N ALA A 57 -1.97 -27.28 0.93
CA ALA A 57 -2.30 -27.74 -0.42
C ALA A 57 -1.61 -29.09 -0.69
N GLU A 58 -2.30 -29.95 -1.43
CA GLU A 58 -1.83 -31.29 -1.77
C GLU A 58 -0.44 -31.24 -2.41
N GLY A 59 0.50 -32.04 -1.90
CA GLY A 59 1.82 -32.24 -2.50
C GLY A 59 2.96 -31.31 -2.07
N SER A 60 2.72 -30.22 -1.33
CA SER A 60 3.84 -29.41 -0.77
C SER A 60 4.35 -30.00 0.55
N CYS A 61 5.60 -29.80 0.95
CA CYS A 61 6.16 -30.34 2.20
C CYS A 61 5.88 -29.50 3.45
N SER A 62 5.69 -28.19 3.28
CA SER A 62 5.43 -27.22 4.35
C SER A 62 5.03 -25.85 3.75
N TYR A 63 4.38 -25.01 4.56
CA TYR A 63 3.94 -23.67 4.19
C TYR A 63 4.51 -22.68 5.19
N ILE A 64 5.30 -21.74 4.70
CA ILE A 64 5.69 -20.56 5.47
C ILE A 64 4.81 -19.38 5.06
N VAL A 65 4.44 -18.54 6.03
CA VAL A 65 3.88 -17.23 5.72
C VAL A 65 5.03 -16.39 5.17
N HIS A 66 5.03 -16.18 3.86
CA HIS A 66 6.08 -15.45 3.16
C HIS A 66 5.92 -13.94 3.31
N ASP A 67 4.67 -13.48 3.28
CA ASP A 67 4.30 -12.07 3.33
C ASP A 67 3.01 -11.92 4.14
N LEU A 68 2.93 -10.86 4.94
CA LEU A 68 1.77 -10.51 5.75
C LEU A 68 1.57 -9.00 5.71
N ALA A 69 0.43 -8.58 5.22
CA ALA A 69 -0.09 -7.22 5.37
C ALA A 69 -1.26 -7.25 6.36
N VAL A 70 -1.22 -6.32 7.31
CA VAL A 70 -2.26 -6.14 8.33
C VAL A 70 -2.96 -4.82 8.03
N TYR A 71 -4.27 -4.77 8.19
CA TYR A 71 -5.06 -3.56 8.03
C TYR A 71 -6.05 -3.46 9.18
N ILE A 72 -6.15 -2.27 9.76
CA ILE A 72 -7.04 -1.98 10.89
C ILE A 72 -7.93 -0.81 10.49
N SER A 73 -9.23 -0.95 10.70
CA SER A 73 -10.23 0.08 10.44
C SER A 73 -11.38 0.00 11.43
N GLY A 74 -11.28 0.75 12.52
CA GLY A 74 -12.23 0.65 13.63
C GLY A 74 -12.30 -0.77 14.13
N ARG A 75 -13.48 -1.41 14.09
CA ARG A 75 -13.69 -2.80 14.52
C ARG A 75 -13.13 -3.86 13.57
N THR A 76 -12.71 -3.47 12.37
CA THR A 76 -12.30 -4.41 11.33
C THR A 76 -10.79 -4.63 11.39
N LEU A 77 -10.37 -5.88 11.55
CA LEU A 77 -9.01 -6.35 11.35
C LEU A 77 -8.96 -7.22 10.09
N ALA A 78 -8.24 -6.78 9.07
CA ALA A 78 -8.03 -7.55 7.86
C ALA A 78 -6.57 -7.98 7.73
N LEU A 79 -6.35 -9.23 7.37
CA LEU A 79 -5.04 -9.82 7.10
C LEU A 79 -5.01 -10.30 5.65
N LEU A 80 -4.03 -9.82 4.89
CA LEU A 80 -3.61 -10.46 3.64
C LEU A 80 -2.32 -11.21 3.94
N PHE A 81 -2.30 -12.51 3.74
CA PHE A 81 -1.07 -13.28 3.82
C PHE A 81 -0.84 -14.10 2.57
N LYS A 82 0.44 -14.26 2.22
CA LYS A 82 0.90 -15.04 1.09
C LYS A 82 1.70 -16.22 1.62
N THR A 83 1.40 -17.41 1.14
CA THR A 83 2.13 -18.63 1.51
C THR A 83 2.99 -19.11 0.34
N CYS A 84 4.16 -19.65 0.64
CA CYS A 84 5.00 -20.34 -0.33
C CYS A 84 5.35 -21.75 0.15
N ALA A 85 5.66 -22.65 -0.79
CA ALA A 85 6.25 -23.94 -0.45
C ALA A 85 7.66 -23.73 0.09
N GLU A 86 8.02 -24.45 1.15
CA GLU A 86 9.40 -24.54 1.60
C GLU A 86 10.22 -25.47 0.67
N GLY A 87 11.52 -25.17 0.52
CA GLY A 87 12.47 -26.07 -0.13
C GLY A 87 12.54 -25.98 -1.67
N THR A 88 11.78 -25.09 -2.31
CA THR A 88 11.97 -24.79 -3.73
C THR A 88 12.90 -23.59 -3.90
N GLU A 89 13.97 -23.75 -4.70
CA GLU A 89 14.92 -22.65 -5.00
C GLU A 89 14.22 -21.41 -5.58
N ILE A 90 13.09 -21.63 -6.27
CA ILE A 90 12.18 -20.58 -6.69
C ILE A 90 11.06 -20.50 -5.65
N ARG A 91 11.04 -19.44 -4.83
CA ARG A 91 9.93 -19.13 -3.92
C ARG A 91 8.68 -18.77 -4.71
N GLN A 92 7.98 -19.79 -5.23
CA GLN A 92 6.71 -19.60 -5.88
C GLN A 92 5.66 -19.33 -4.81
N ILE A 93 5.08 -18.13 -4.83
CA ILE A 93 3.89 -17.83 -4.03
C ILE A 93 2.80 -18.78 -4.49
N LEU A 94 2.34 -19.64 -3.59
CA LEU A 94 1.35 -20.67 -3.91
C LEU A 94 -0.05 -20.11 -3.82
N ARG A 95 -0.31 -19.35 -2.76
CA ARG A 95 -1.64 -18.85 -2.45
C ARG A 95 -1.54 -17.56 -1.66
N SER A 96 -2.36 -16.61 -2.05
CA SER A 96 -2.68 -15.45 -1.22
C SER A 96 -4.04 -15.73 -0.57
N ARG A 97 -4.31 -15.20 0.62
CA ARG A 97 -5.60 -15.30 1.32
C ARG A 97 -5.88 -14.03 2.11
N VAL A 98 -7.12 -13.56 2.01
CA VAL A 98 -7.64 -12.44 2.81
C VAL A 98 -8.56 -12.99 3.88
N VAL A 99 -8.34 -12.58 5.12
CA VAL A 99 -9.24 -12.89 6.23
C VAL A 99 -9.56 -11.61 6.98
N ILE A 100 -10.83 -11.41 7.30
CA ILE A 100 -11.34 -10.21 7.95
C ILE A 100 -12.10 -10.63 9.20
N TRP A 101 -11.82 -9.97 10.32
CA TRP A 101 -12.48 -10.16 11.61
C TRP A 101 -13.08 -8.86 12.11
N ASP A 102 -14.16 -8.97 12.88
CA ASP A 102 -14.50 -7.98 13.90
C ASP A 102 -13.63 -8.30 15.12
N TRP A 103 -12.57 -7.52 15.32
CA TRP A 103 -11.56 -7.88 16.30
C TRP A 103 -12.01 -7.70 17.75
N ILE A 104 -13.04 -6.89 18.00
CA ILE A 104 -13.62 -6.74 19.33
C ILE A 104 -14.36 -8.02 19.70
N SER A 105 -15.23 -8.51 18.81
CA SER A 105 -16.00 -9.73 19.05
C SER A 105 -15.22 -11.01 18.79
N GLY A 106 -14.14 -10.94 18.02
CA GLY A 106 -13.39 -12.08 17.51
C GLY A 106 -14.10 -12.88 16.42
N GLN A 107 -15.25 -12.40 15.93
CA GLN A 107 -15.99 -13.06 14.86
C GLN A 107 -15.26 -12.88 13.53
N MET A 108 -15.06 -13.98 12.79
CA MET A 108 -14.59 -13.95 11.41
C MET A 108 -15.73 -13.47 10.51
N VAL A 109 -15.51 -12.34 9.84
CA VAL A 109 -16.47 -11.69 8.95
C VAL A 109 -16.34 -12.21 7.53
N MET A 110 -15.11 -12.50 7.11
CA MET A 110 -14.81 -12.98 5.77
C MET A 110 -13.55 -13.83 5.78
N ASP A 111 -13.57 -14.91 4.99
CA ASP A 111 -12.38 -15.68 4.66
C ASP A 111 -12.42 -16.05 3.19
N SER A 112 -11.49 -15.50 2.43
CA SER A 112 -11.46 -15.67 0.99
C SER A 112 -11.20 -17.10 0.53
N SER A 113 -10.76 -18.00 1.42
CA SER A 113 -10.62 -19.42 1.10
C SER A 113 -11.93 -20.20 1.23
N LEU A 114 -12.94 -19.62 1.88
CA LEU A 114 -14.26 -20.20 2.09
C LEU A 114 -15.32 -19.58 1.16
N CYS A 115 -14.98 -18.49 0.47
CA CYS A 115 -15.85 -17.90 -0.55
C CYS A 115 -15.74 -18.71 -1.84
N PHE A 116 -16.77 -19.50 -2.16
CA PHE A 116 -16.79 -20.41 -3.32
C PHE A 116 -17.29 -19.78 -4.63
N ASP A 117 -17.56 -18.48 -4.65
CA ASP A 117 -18.02 -17.83 -5.89
C ASP A 117 -16.88 -17.70 -6.89
N ALA A 118 -17.06 -18.27 -8.09
CA ALA A 118 -16.07 -18.20 -9.17
C ALA A 118 -15.70 -16.75 -9.56
N GLU A 119 -16.63 -15.81 -9.37
CA GLU A 119 -16.38 -14.37 -9.60
C GLU A 119 -15.52 -13.73 -8.51
N PHE A 120 -15.56 -14.29 -7.29
CA PHE A 120 -14.74 -13.91 -6.15
C PHE A 120 -13.52 -14.84 -5.99
N GLU A 121 -13.16 -15.60 -7.03
CA GLU A 121 -11.98 -16.42 -6.95
C GLU A 121 -10.74 -15.54 -7.08
N PHE A 122 -10.03 -15.38 -5.96
CA PHE A 122 -8.67 -14.87 -5.91
C PHE A 122 -7.69 -15.87 -6.53
N SER A 123 -7.90 -16.18 -7.82
CA SER A 123 -7.15 -17.17 -8.58
C SER A 123 -5.75 -16.68 -8.95
N SER A 124 -5.50 -15.36 -8.91
CA SER A 124 -4.14 -14.84 -9.09
C SER A 124 -3.30 -15.07 -7.84
N ARG A 125 -2.04 -15.48 -8.03
CA ARG A 125 -1.10 -15.72 -6.91
C ARG A 125 -0.66 -14.43 -6.23
N GLU A 126 -0.81 -13.30 -6.91
CA GLU A 126 -0.12 -12.04 -6.61
C GLU A 126 -1.06 -10.83 -6.52
N TYR A 127 -2.26 -11.03 -5.99
CA TYR A 127 -3.08 -9.88 -5.65
C TYR A 127 -2.58 -9.16 -4.41
N VAL A 128 -3.01 -7.90 -4.30
CA VAL A 128 -2.81 -7.05 -3.14
C VAL A 128 -4.15 -6.56 -2.64
N PHE A 129 -4.21 -6.21 -1.37
CA PHE A 129 -5.43 -5.85 -0.67
C PHE A 129 -5.23 -4.50 0.03
N GLY A 130 -6.28 -3.71 0.13
CA GLY A 130 -6.30 -2.52 0.98
C GLY A 130 -7.71 -2.18 1.44
N LEU A 131 -7.84 -1.62 2.65
CA LEU A 131 -9.11 -1.14 3.18
C LEU A 131 -9.36 0.30 2.76
N PHE A 132 -10.59 0.62 2.35
CA PHE A 132 -11.09 1.99 2.27
C PHE A 132 -11.73 2.41 3.59
N ASP A 133 -12.53 1.52 4.16
CA ASP A 133 -13.15 1.69 5.47
C ASP A 133 -13.37 0.31 6.14
N SER A 134 -14.15 0.27 7.21
CA SER A 134 -14.44 -0.96 7.96
C SER A 134 -15.18 -2.05 7.16
N ARG A 135 -15.81 -1.71 6.04
CA ARG A 135 -16.66 -2.59 5.23
C ARG A 135 -16.31 -2.60 3.76
N THR A 136 -15.63 -1.58 3.25
CA THR A 136 -15.25 -1.50 1.85
C THR A 136 -13.75 -1.63 1.70
N PHE A 137 -13.34 -2.50 0.77
CA PHE A 137 -11.95 -2.79 0.49
C PHE A 137 -11.74 -2.93 -1.00
N PHE A 138 -10.48 -2.89 -1.43
CA PHE A 138 -10.10 -3.21 -2.79
C PHE A 138 -9.13 -4.36 -2.84
N VAL A 139 -9.13 -5.01 -4.00
CA VAL A 139 -8.10 -5.96 -4.39
C VAL A 139 -7.57 -5.57 -5.75
N ALA A 140 -6.27 -5.35 -5.85
CA ALA A 140 -5.63 -5.16 -7.14
C ALA A 140 -5.00 -6.46 -7.63
N SER A 141 -5.24 -6.80 -8.89
CA SER A 141 -4.81 -8.05 -9.51
C SER A 141 -3.90 -7.75 -10.70
N PRO A 142 -2.81 -8.52 -10.88
CA PRO A 142 -1.96 -8.42 -12.06
C PRO A 142 -2.56 -9.09 -13.31
N ALA A 143 -3.71 -9.78 -13.21
CA ALA A 143 -4.29 -10.51 -14.32
C ALA A 143 -4.60 -9.60 -15.53
N ALA A 144 -4.30 -10.07 -16.74
CA ALA A 144 -4.38 -9.31 -17.99
C ALA A 144 -3.51 -8.03 -17.93
N SER A 145 -4.06 -6.85 -18.21
CA SER A 145 -3.38 -5.55 -18.02
C SER A 145 -3.47 -5.03 -16.58
N GLY A 146 -4.07 -5.82 -15.68
CA GLY A 146 -4.29 -5.49 -14.29
C GLY A 146 -5.52 -4.63 -14.03
N SER A 147 -6.05 -4.74 -12.80
CA SER A 147 -7.25 -4.02 -12.38
C SER A 147 -7.29 -3.84 -10.86
N ILE A 148 -8.07 -2.87 -10.40
CA ILE A 148 -8.44 -2.64 -9.00
C ILE A 148 -9.93 -2.97 -8.88
N ARG A 149 -10.27 -4.00 -8.11
CA ARG A 149 -11.66 -4.41 -7.85
C ARG A 149 -12.09 -3.98 -6.47
N ILE A 150 -13.28 -3.44 -6.35
CA ILE A 150 -13.82 -2.91 -5.09
C ILE A 150 -14.91 -3.81 -4.59
N TYR A 151 -14.83 -4.15 -3.31
CA TYR A 151 -15.75 -5.04 -2.65
C TYR A 151 -16.31 -4.40 -1.39
N LYS A 152 -17.53 -4.79 -1.04
CA LYS A 152 -18.20 -4.37 0.20
C LYS A 152 -18.70 -5.58 0.97
N LEU A 153 -18.39 -5.61 2.26
CA LEU A 153 -18.91 -6.60 3.20
C LEU A 153 -20.42 -6.39 3.40
N SER A 154 -21.18 -7.47 3.34
CA SER A 154 -22.62 -7.45 3.58
C SER A 154 -22.91 -7.06 5.03
N GLU A 155 -24.00 -6.32 5.26
CA GLU A 155 -24.41 -5.94 6.62
C GLU A 155 -24.74 -7.17 7.47
N ASN A 156 -25.19 -8.25 6.83
CA ASN A 156 -25.57 -9.49 7.49
C ASN A 156 -24.36 -10.30 7.99
N CYS A 157 -23.14 -10.06 7.46
CA CYS A 157 -21.92 -10.78 7.85
C CYS A 157 -21.65 -10.73 9.36
N MET A 158 -22.11 -9.67 10.05
CA MET A 158 -21.83 -9.48 11.48
C MET A 158 -22.94 -10.00 12.40
N SER A 159 -24.02 -10.57 11.87
CA SER A 159 -25.23 -10.88 12.65
C SER A 159 -25.42 -12.36 12.98
N LYS A 160 -24.80 -13.27 12.22
CA LYS A 160 -24.93 -14.72 12.41
C LYS A 160 -23.57 -15.40 12.37
N MET A 161 -23.34 -16.29 13.33
CA MET A 161 -22.08 -17.01 13.48
C MET A 161 -21.80 -18.00 12.33
N ASP A 162 -22.85 -18.48 11.65
CA ASP A 162 -22.74 -19.60 10.70
C ASP A 162 -22.73 -19.18 9.22
N ASP A 163 -23.01 -17.91 8.89
CA ASP A 163 -23.12 -17.44 7.50
C ASP A 163 -21.97 -16.48 7.15
N ILE A 164 -20.83 -17.02 6.74
CA ILE A 164 -19.78 -16.24 6.06
C ILE A 164 -20.29 -15.91 4.65
N SER A 165 -20.92 -14.75 4.47
CA SER A 165 -21.37 -14.33 3.15
C SER A 165 -20.22 -13.76 2.31
N ALA A 166 -20.21 -14.10 1.02
CA ALA A 166 -19.28 -13.50 0.07
C ALA A 166 -19.47 -11.96 0.03
N PRO A 167 -18.37 -11.20 -0.13
CA PRO A 167 -18.46 -9.76 -0.29
C PRO A 167 -19.08 -9.41 -1.65
N ILE A 168 -19.77 -8.28 -1.71
CA ILE A 168 -20.42 -7.79 -2.92
C ILE A 168 -19.37 -7.07 -3.78
N HIS A 169 -19.20 -7.51 -5.03
CA HIS A 169 -18.36 -6.82 -6.01
C HIS A 169 -19.07 -5.55 -6.51
N LEU A 170 -18.49 -4.38 -6.25
CA LEU A 170 -19.11 -3.10 -6.60
C LEU A 170 -18.61 -2.56 -7.93
N ALA A 171 -17.30 -2.63 -8.17
CA ALA A 171 -16.70 -2.02 -9.35
C ALA A 171 -15.33 -2.61 -9.68
N THR A 172 -14.97 -2.60 -10.97
CA THR A 172 -13.64 -2.89 -11.50
C THR A 172 -13.09 -1.64 -12.19
N PHE A 173 -11.89 -1.22 -11.79
CA PHE A 173 -11.15 -0.11 -12.37
C PHE A 173 -9.92 -0.66 -13.08
N HIS A 174 -9.90 -0.57 -14.40
CA HIS A 174 -8.80 -1.11 -15.20
C HIS A 174 -7.55 -0.24 -15.06
N LEU A 175 -6.39 -0.88 -14.92
CA LEU A 175 -5.09 -0.22 -14.97
C LEU A 175 -4.73 0.18 -16.42
N PRO A 176 -3.66 0.97 -16.64
CA PRO A 176 -3.25 1.36 -17.97
C PRO A 176 -3.08 0.15 -18.92
N PRO A 177 -3.57 0.25 -20.17
CA PRO A 177 -3.48 -0.86 -21.11
C PRO A 177 -2.01 -1.15 -21.50
N LEU A 178 -1.69 -2.44 -21.60
CA LEU A 178 -0.35 -2.93 -21.96
C LEU A 178 -0.27 -3.44 -23.40
N VAL A 179 0.92 -3.36 -23.99
CA VAL A 179 1.22 -3.92 -25.30
C VAL A 179 1.04 -5.44 -25.26
N PRO A 180 0.50 -6.09 -26.32
CA PRO A 180 0.41 -7.54 -26.38
C PRO A 180 1.78 -8.21 -26.11
N GLY A 181 1.79 -9.21 -25.22
CA GLY A 181 3.02 -9.88 -24.79
C GLY A 181 3.67 -9.25 -23.55
N SER A 182 3.17 -8.13 -23.04
CA SER A 182 3.55 -7.58 -21.73
C SER A 182 2.55 -8.00 -20.66
N ALA A 183 3.01 -8.10 -19.41
CA ALA A 183 2.14 -8.33 -18.27
C ALA A 183 2.62 -7.60 -17.02
N ILE A 184 1.72 -7.42 -16.06
CA ILE A 184 2.10 -7.05 -14.71
C ILE A 184 2.56 -8.31 -14.00
N ARG A 185 3.83 -8.35 -13.61
CA ARG A 185 4.42 -9.45 -12.85
C ARG A 185 4.10 -9.34 -11.37
N ARG A 186 4.11 -8.14 -10.81
CA ARG A 186 3.85 -7.94 -9.38
C ARG A 186 3.08 -6.65 -9.16
N VAL A 187 2.11 -6.72 -8.26
CA VAL A 187 1.44 -5.53 -7.73
C VAL A 187 1.78 -5.45 -6.25
N GLU A 188 2.00 -4.24 -5.76
CA GLU A 188 2.07 -3.90 -4.34
C GLU A 188 1.11 -2.76 -4.07
N ALA A 189 0.38 -2.83 -2.95
CA ALA A 189 -0.48 -1.74 -2.52
C ALA A 189 -0.06 -1.29 -1.13
N TYR A 190 -0.08 0.02 -0.93
CA TYR A 190 0.16 0.63 0.37
C TYR A 190 -0.87 1.72 0.61
N SER A 191 -1.30 1.81 1.87
CA SER A 191 -2.18 2.86 2.35
C SER A 191 -1.86 3.11 3.81
N GLY A 192 -2.05 4.35 4.27
CA GLY A 192 -1.87 4.69 5.68
C GLY A 192 -2.93 4.05 6.58
N PRO A 193 -2.75 4.08 7.91
CA PRO A 193 -3.79 3.65 8.85
C PRO A 193 -5.08 4.45 8.66
N ILE A 194 -6.23 3.86 9.04
CA ILE A 194 -7.54 4.52 8.97
C ILE A 194 -7.85 5.12 10.34
N GLU A 195 -7.58 6.42 10.49
CA GLU A 195 -7.62 7.12 11.78
C GLU A 195 -9.04 7.51 12.23
N ASN A 196 -9.98 7.65 11.29
CA ASN A 196 -11.31 8.21 11.57
C ASN A 196 -12.33 7.15 12.05
N CYS A 197 -11.90 5.90 12.20
CA CYS A 197 -12.77 4.81 12.61
C CYS A 197 -12.69 4.55 14.12
N ASN A 198 -12.44 5.57 14.95
CA ASN A 198 -12.46 5.37 16.38
C ASN A 198 -13.90 5.02 16.81
N PRO A 199 -14.18 3.79 17.28
CA PRO A 199 -15.52 3.46 17.76
C PRO A 199 -15.85 4.18 19.07
N PHE A 200 -14.90 4.95 19.63
CA PHE A 200 -15.03 5.70 20.87
C PHE A 200 -15.13 7.20 20.58
N ASP A 201 -16.34 7.74 20.69
CA ASP A 201 -16.63 9.18 20.62
C ASP A 201 -15.90 10.03 21.69
N SER A 202 -15.21 9.39 22.64
CA SER A 202 -14.62 10.01 23.82
C SER A 202 -13.17 10.46 23.67
N LEU A 203 -12.46 10.03 22.63
CA LEU A 203 -11.08 10.45 22.44
C LEU A 203 -11.01 11.85 21.81
N PRO A 204 -10.06 12.70 22.23
CA PRO A 204 -9.89 14.02 21.63
C PRO A 204 -9.72 13.87 20.11
N LYS A 205 -10.48 14.63 19.33
CA LYS A 205 -10.29 14.67 17.88
C LYS A 205 -8.82 14.95 17.59
N MET A 206 -8.16 14.03 16.89
CA MET A 206 -6.79 14.24 16.44
C MET A 206 -6.76 15.53 15.59
N PRO A 207 -5.85 16.47 15.88
CA PRO A 207 -5.85 17.79 15.24
C PRO A 207 -5.60 17.74 13.71
N PHE A 208 -5.17 16.60 13.18
CA PHE A 208 -4.79 16.40 11.78
C PHE A 208 -5.58 15.28 11.09
N LEU A 209 -6.78 14.98 11.60
CA LEU A 209 -7.61 13.92 11.05
C LEU A 209 -7.95 14.24 9.59
N VAL A 210 -7.45 13.42 8.68
CA VAL A 210 -7.75 13.51 7.26
C VAL A 210 -9.12 12.87 7.02
N ASN A 211 -9.94 13.50 6.20
CA ASN A 211 -11.21 12.89 5.77
C ASN A 211 -10.90 11.57 5.06
N ASP A 212 -11.64 10.50 5.35
CA ASP A 212 -11.40 9.17 4.75
C ASP A 212 -11.41 9.21 3.22
N ASP A 213 -12.24 10.06 2.61
CA ASP A 213 -12.28 10.28 1.16
C ASP A 213 -10.99 10.90 0.61
N ASP A 214 -10.30 11.70 1.43
CA ASP A 214 -9.06 12.35 1.06
C ASP A 214 -7.85 11.40 1.21
N ARG A 215 -8.02 10.21 1.80
CA ARG A 215 -6.92 9.28 2.03
C ARG A 215 -6.24 8.88 0.72
N LEU A 216 -4.92 8.92 0.74
CA LEU A 216 -4.05 8.56 -0.36
C LEU A 216 -3.78 7.05 -0.31
N HIS A 217 -3.84 6.45 -1.48
CA HIS A 217 -3.45 5.08 -1.74
C HIS A 217 -2.35 5.08 -2.78
N PHE A 218 -1.55 4.03 -2.75
CA PHE A 218 -0.43 3.84 -3.65
C PHE A 218 -0.45 2.42 -4.20
N LEU A 219 -0.16 2.29 -5.48
CA LEU A 219 0.11 1.04 -6.15
C LEU A 219 1.50 1.08 -6.80
N SER A 220 2.30 0.06 -6.55
CA SER A 220 3.54 -0.21 -7.28
C SER A 220 3.29 -1.38 -8.23
N LEU A 221 3.54 -1.16 -9.52
CA LEU A 221 3.35 -2.15 -10.57
C LEU A 221 4.72 -2.51 -11.12
N LEU A 222 5.06 -3.80 -11.10
CA LEU A 222 6.24 -4.34 -11.75
C LEU A 222 5.81 -5.00 -13.06
N PHE A 223 6.31 -4.53 -14.18
CA PHE A 223 6.02 -5.08 -15.50
C PHE A 223 7.12 -6.02 -15.97
N GLU A 224 6.73 -6.94 -16.83
CA GLU A 224 7.63 -7.87 -17.51
C GLU A 224 7.20 -8.03 -18.97
N ASP A 225 8.18 -8.07 -19.87
CA ASP A 225 8.00 -8.40 -21.28
C ASP A 225 8.10 -9.93 -21.48
N ILE A 226 6.95 -10.60 -21.55
CA ILE A 226 6.86 -12.05 -21.77
C ILE A 226 7.37 -12.42 -23.18
N GLY A 227 7.39 -11.46 -24.13
CA GLY A 227 7.92 -11.68 -25.46
C GLY A 227 9.46 -11.83 -25.50
N ARG A 228 10.17 -11.44 -24.43
CA ARG A 228 11.63 -11.40 -24.36
C ARG A 228 12.21 -12.24 -23.22
N LEU A 229 11.64 -13.42 -22.98
CA LEU A 229 12.12 -14.36 -21.95
C LEU A 229 13.56 -14.85 -22.16
N ASP A 230 14.12 -14.66 -23.35
CA ASP A 230 15.51 -15.04 -23.67
C ASP A 230 16.57 -14.08 -23.11
N ILE A 231 16.18 -12.93 -22.55
CA ILE A 231 17.10 -11.97 -21.93
C ILE A 231 17.19 -12.27 -20.43
N ASP A 232 18.37 -12.69 -19.96
CA ASP A 232 18.68 -12.87 -18.54
C ASP A 232 19.58 -11.71 -18.05
N PRO A 233 19.13 -10.87 -17.10
CA PRO A 233 17.83 -10.89 -16.42
C PRO A 233 16.69 -10.29 -17.27
N PRO A 234 15.42 -10.70 -17.03
CA PRO A 234 14.28 -10.12 -17.71
C PRO A 234 14.23 -8.62 -17.43
N HIS A 235 13.98 -7.84 -18.47
CA HIS A 235 13.80 -6.40 -18.35
C HIS A 235 12.56 -6.13 -17.52
N THR A 236 12.76 -5.58 -16.31
CA THR A 236 11.69 -5.29 -15.37
C THR A 236 11.62 -3.80 -15.13
N GLU A 237 10.41 -3.27 -15.22
CA GLU A 237 10.14 -1.84 -15.06
C GLU A 237 9.10 -1.63 -13.97
N PHE A 238 9.21 -0.53 -13.24
CA PHE A 238 8.26 -0.17 -12.20
C PHE A 238 7.36 0.99 -12.67
N LEU A 239 6.12 1.03 -12.20
CA LEU A 239 5.26 2.21 -12.31
C LEU A 239 4.56 2.38 -10.98
N GLN A 240 4.65 3.57 -10.40
CA GLN A 240 4.02 3.87 -9.13
C GLN A 240 2.88 4.84 -9.34
N ILE A 241 1.70 4.48 -8.85
CA ILE A 241 0.46 5.22 -9.05
C ILE A 241 -0.09 5.62 -7.68
N PHE A 242 -0.26 6.91 -7.47
CA PHE A 242 -0.95 7.48 -6.32
C PHE A 242 -2.36 7.91 -6.71
N PHE A 243 -3.32 7.72 -5.82
CA PHE A 243 -4.70 8.15 -6.03
C PHE A 243 -5.43 8.37 -4.70
N HIS A 244 -6.44 9.24 -4.70
CA HIS A 244 -7.30 9.42 -3.54
C HIS A 244 -8.43 8.39 -3.50
N GLN A 245 -8.80 7.98 -2.30
CA GLN A 245 -9.93 7.10 -2.02
C GLN A 245 -11.25 7.60 -2.62
N ARG A 246 -11.47 8.93 -2.64
CA ARG A 246 -12.71 9.56 -3.15
C ARG A 246 -13.11 9.15 -4.58
N ILE A 247 -12.16 8.73 -5.40
CA ILE A 247 -12.42 8.33 -6.80
C ILE A 247 -13.32 7.10 -6.81
N PHE A 248 -13.13 6.24 -5.82
CA PHE A 248 -13.84 4.99 -5.69
C PHE A 248 -15.13 5.14 -4.91
N THR A 249 -15.12 5.89 -3.80
CA THR A 249 -16.32 6.07 -2.97
C THR A 249 -17.46 6.68 -3.79
N LYS A 250 -17.18 7.71 -4.60
CA LYS A 250 -18.15 8.34 -5.52
C LYS A 250 -18.84 7.34 -6.46
N ASN A 251 -18.11 6.38 -7.00
CA ASN A 251 -18.66 5.41 -7.96
C ASN A 251 -19.41 4.27 -7.26
N THR A 252 -19.10 4.02 -5.98
CA THR A 252 -19.71 2.93 -5.20
C THR A 252 -20.97 3.33 -4.44
N SER A 253 -21.17 4.61 -4.12
CA SER A 253 -22.33 5.07 -3.34
C SER A 253 -23.68 4.99 -4.08
N TYR A 254 -23.68 4.81 -5.40
CA TYR A 254 -24.89 4.89 -6.24
C TYR A 254 -25.38 3.54 -6.78
N SER A 255 -24.69 2.44 -6.48
CA SER A 255 -24.99 1.16 -7.12
C SER A 255 -25.93 0.30 -6.28
N ASP A 256 -27.24 0.50 -6.46
CA ASP A 256 -28.23 -0.58 -6.27
C ASP A 256 -28.25 -1.55 -7.47
N SER A 257 -27.36 -1.34 -8.46
CA SER A 257 -27.24 -2.19 -9.62
C SER A 257 -26.73 -3.58 -9.22
N PRO A 258 -27.33 -4.66 -9.75
CA PRO A 258 -26.84 -6.01 -9.52
C PRO A 258 -25.52 -6.30 -10.25
N THR A 259 -25.17 -5.50 -11.26
CA THR A 259 -23.94 -5.68 -12.04
C THR A 259 -22.86 -4.72 -11.55
N PRO A 260 -21.63 -5.22 -11.25
CA PRO A 260 -20.50 -4.37 -10.91
C PRO A 260 -20.20 -3.36 -12.02
N LEU A 261 -19.84 -2.14 -11.63
CA LEU A 261 -19.40 -1.10 -12.56
C LEU A 261 -18.06 -1.50 -13.20
N ASP A 262 -17.88 -1.31 -14.50
CA ASP A 262 -16.63 -1.60 -15.21
C ASP A 262 -16.05 -0.31 -15.81
N VAL A 263 -14.98 0.21 -15.22
CA VAL A 263 -14.44 1.56 -15.52
C VAL A 263 -13.08 1.44 -16.20
N PRO A 264 -12.95 1.79 -17.49
CA PRO A 264 -11.67 1.74 -18.18
C PRO A 264 -10.72 2.86 -17.72
N TRP A 265 -9.41 2.64 -17.84
CA TRP A 265 -8.37 3.58 -17.37
C TRP A 265 -8.62 5.04 -17.79
N HIS A 266 -8.98 5.29 -19.04
CA HIS A 266 -9.13 6.65 -19.57
C HIS A 266 -10.27 7.45 -18.91
N GLU A 267 -11.22 6.79 -18.22
CA GLU A 267 -12.33 7.44 -17.52
C GLU A 267 -11.97 7.83 -16.07
N TRP A 268 -11.06 7.11 -15.41
CA TRP A 268 -10.74 7.35 -13.99
C TRP A 268 -9.30 7.75 -13.71
N GLY A 269 -8.35 7.27 -14.51
CA GLY A 269 -6.91 7.35 -14.27
C GLY A 269 -6.33 8.75 -14.51
N PRO A 270 -6.37 9.30 -15.73
CA PRO A 270 -5.60 10.50 -16.11
C PRO A 270 -5.78 11.69 -15.17
N GLU A 271 -7.01 12.03 -14.79
CA GLU A 271 -7.26 13.22 -13.97
C GLU A 271 -7.07 12.97 -12.46
N ASN A 272 -7.20 11.72 -12.02
CA ASN A 272 -7.30 11.41 -10.59
C ASN A 272 -6.13 10.61 -10.03
N THR A 273 -5.14 10.31 -10.86
CA THR A 273 -3.93 9.61 -10.45
C THR A 273 -2.72 10.51 -10.62
N ARG A 274 -1.65 10.18 -9.88
CA ARG A 274 -0.30 10.71 -10.09
C ARG A 274 0.62 9.53 -10.32
N ILE A 275 1.32 9.54 -11.43
CA ILE A 275 2.39 8.57 -11.68
C ILE A 275 3.73 9.15 -11.25
N VAL A 276 4.52 8.32 -10.57
CA VAL A 276 5.95 8.53 -10.35
C VAL A 276 6.68 7.38 -11.04
N TYR A 277 7.55 7.70 -11.99
CA TYR A 277 8.31 6.71 -12.77
C TYR A 277 9.67 6.42 -12.09
N PRO A 278 10.18 5.18 -12.14
CA PRO A 278 11.40 4.73 -11.47
C PRO A 278 12.61 5.63 -11.75
N GLY A 279 13.38 5.83 -10.68
CA GLY A 279 14.47 6.80 -10.55
C GLY A 279 14.41 7.53 -9.20
N PHE A 280 13.20 7.72 -8.65
CA PHE A 280 12.99 8.46 -7.41
C PHE A 280 12.72 7.61 -6.17
N LEU A 281 12.04 6.48 -6.35
CA LEU A 281 11.44 5.74 -5.24
C LEU A 281 12.08 4.37 -5.15
N ASN A 282 12.88 4.17 -4.10
CA ASN A 282 13.29 2.82 -3.71
C ASN A 282 12.01 2.00 -3.44
N PRO A 283 11.76 0.89 -4.17
CA PRO A 283 10.52 0.13 -4.07
C PRO A 283 10.30 -0.46 -2.67
N TYR A 284 11.33 -0.53 -1.82
CA TYR A 284 11.23 -1.01 -0.45
C TYR A 284 10.75 0.05 0.54
N PHE A 285 10.83 1.34 0.19
CA PHE A 285 10.52 2.49 1.05
C PHE A 285 9.16 3.19 0.92
N PRO A 286 8.21 2.88 -0.01
CA PRO A 286 6.93 3.59 -0.09
C PRO A 286 5.97 3.27 1.07
N ARG A 287 6.49 2.79 2.21
CA ARG A 287 5.73 2.28 3.36
C ARG A 287 5.13 3.38 4.23
N TYR A 288 5.36 4.65 3.93
CA TYR A 288 5.01 5.76 4.81
C TYR A 288 4.04 6.73 4.14
N ILE A 289 2.84 6.20 3.88
CA ILE A 289 1.69 6.98 3.44
C ILE A 289 0.84 7.27 4.67
N HIS A 290 0.41 8.52 4.81
CA HIS A 290 -0.47 8.93 5.89
C HIS A 290 -1.39 10.05 5.40
N GLY A 291 -2.70 9.85 5.53
CA GLY A 291 -3.66 10.84 5.05
C GLY A 291 -3.43 11.16 3.57
N GLN A 292 -3.07 12.42 3.27
CA GLN A 292 -2.82 12.94 1.92
C GLN A 292 -1.34 13.03 1.54
N ARG A 293 -0.44 12.41 2.31
CA ARG A 293 0.99 12.57 2.16
C ARG A 293 1.69 11.23 2.00
N ALA A 294 2.75 11.21 1.22
CA ALA A 294 3.65 10.07 1.08
C ALA A 294 5.09 10.54 1.30
N ILE A 295 5.83 9.82 2.15
CA ILE A 295 7.28 10.00 2.29
C ILE A 295 7.98 9.01 1.38
N PHE A 296 9.06 9.47 0.78
CA PHE A 296 9.98 8.62 0.08
C PHE A 296 11.44 8.96 0.38
N SER A 297 12.28 7.94 0.35
CA SER A 297 13.72 8.11 0.42
C SER A 297 14.21 8.82 -0.83
N GLY A 298 15.14 9.77 -0.67
CA GLY A 298 15.83 10.35 -1.83
C GLY A 298 16.57 9.26 -2.64
N PRO A 299 17.07 9.57 -3.84
CA PRO A 299 17.98 8.68 -4.53
C PRO A 299 19.19 8.45 -3.63
N THR A 300 19.61 7.20 -3.55
CA THR A 300 20.91 6.85 -2.98
C THR A 300 21.98 7.33 -3.95
N ASP A 301 22.94 8.12 -3.48
CA ASP A 301 24.11 8.47 -4.28
C ASP A 301 24.86 7.17 -4.62
N HIS A 302 24.75 6.71 -5.87
CA HIS A 302 25.47 5.52 -6.35
C HIS A 302 26.95 5.84 -6.52
N VAL A 303 27.69 5.93 -5.42
CA VAL A 303 29.15 6.07 -5.48
C VAL A 303 29.77 4.69 -5.74
N GLY A 304 29.98 4.36 -7.02
CA GLY A 304 30.81 3.20 -7.41
C GLY A 304 30.08 1.91 -7.79
N GLY A 305 28.78 1.94 -8.07
CA GLY A 305 28.04 0.78 -8.59
C GLY A 305 27.71 -0.31 -7.55
N GLU A 306 28.15 -0.16 -6.31
CA GLU A 306 27.58 -0.88 -5.17
C GLU A 306 26.29 -0.19 -4.75
N PHE A 307 25.21 -0.96 -4.58
CA PHE A 307 24.00 -0.48 -3.93
C PHE A 307 24.33 -0.26 -2.46
N ASP A 308 24.80 0.93 -2.13
CA ASP A 308 24.88 1.34 -0.75
C ASP A 308 23.45 1.52 -0.25
N PHE A 309 22.98 0.56 0.55
CA PHE A 309 21.74 0.68 1.30
C PHE A 309 21.85 1.71 2.43
N SER A 310 22.93 2.50 2.48
CA SER A 310 23.05 3.65 3.38
C SER A 310 21.78 4.49 3.31
N TYR A 311 21.13 4.55 4.46
CA TYR A 311 19.88 5.22 4.66
C TYR A 311 20.00 6.67 4.19
N THR A 312 18.99 7.13 3.44
CA THR A 312 19.08 8.43 2.81
C THR A 312 18.96 9.51 3.88
N LYS A 313 19.98 10.37 3.98
CA LYS A 313 19.96 11.59 4.82
C LYS A 313 18.82 12.54 4.46
N ARG A 314 18.22 12.35 3.28
CA ARG A 314 17.11 13.14 2.76
C ARG A 314 15.88 12.28 2.53
N ALA A 315 14.72 12.86 2.81
CA ALA A 315 13.44 12.34 2.34
C ALA A 315 12.71 13.39 1.50
N GLY A 316 12.06 12.91 0.45
CA GLY A 316 11.04 13.66 -0.26
C GLY A 316 9.68 13.41 0.37
N ILE A 317 8.82 14.43 0.33
CA ILE A 317 7.46 14.39 0.82
C ILE A 317 6.57 14.84 -0.33
N LEU A 318 5.71 13.95 -0.79
CA LEU A 318 4.63 14.26 -1.71
C LEU A 318 3.38 14.61 -0.91
N ASP A 319 2.94 15.86 -0.97
CA ASP A 319 1.72 16.34 -0.33
C ASP A 319 0.63 16.58 -1.40
N PHE A 320 -0.44 15.79 -1.33
CA PHE A 320 -1.58 15.83 -2.24
C PHE A 320 -2.73 16.68 -1.68
N SER A 321 -2.56 17.35 -0.55
CA SER A 321 -3.61 18.18 0.04
C SER A 321 -3.89 19.44 -0.77
N LEU A 322 -5.17 19.76 -0.93
CA LEU A 322 -5.61 20.98 -1.61
C LEU A 322 -5.03 22.25 -0.96
N THR A 323 -4.82 22.23 0.35
CA THR A 323 -4.20 23.32 1.11
C THR A 323 -2.75 23.54 0.68
N ALA A 324 -1.94 22.47 0.64
CA ALA A 324 -0.56 22.57 0.19
C ALA A 324 -0.47 23.05 -1.26
N VAL A 325 -1.32 22.51 -2.15
CA VAL A 325 -1.39 22.92 -3.56
C VAL A 325 -1.75 24.41 -3.69
N SER A 326 -2.73 24.89 -2.91
CA SER A 326 -3.15 26.29 -2.92
C SER A 326 -2.03 27.21 -2.42
N PHE A 327 -1.33 26.81 -1.36
CA PHE A 327 -0.19 27.54 -0.81
C PHE A 327 0.98 27.63 -1.81
N ALA A 328 1.33 26.51 -2.45
CA ALA A 328 2.38 26.47 -3.47
C ALA A 328 2.04 27.37 -4.67
N ARG A 329 0.77 27.37 -5.13
CA ARG A 329 0.29 28.26 -6.20
C ARG A 329 0.36 29.74 -5.84
N ALA A 330 0.03 30.10 -4.60
CA ALA A 330 0.14 31.48 -4.14
C ALA A 330 1.62 31.94 -4.11
N SER A 331 2.52 31.04 -3.73
CA SER A 331 3.96 31.30 -3.61
C SER A 331 4.67 31.36 -4.97
N SER A 332 4.26 30.53 -5.93
CA SER A 332 4.87 30.46 -7.28
C SER A 332 4.65 31.71 -8.13
N SER A 333 3.70 32.58 -7.76
CA SER A 333 3.52 33.90 -8.38
C SER A 333 4.76 34.82 -8.28
N ARG A 334 5.77 34.43 -7.49
CA ARG A 334 7.01 35.18 -7.27
C ARG A 334 8.25 34.61 -7.99
N VAL A 335 8.14 33.44 -8.64
CA VAL A 335 9.29 32.81 -9.31
C VAL A 335 9.39 33.34 -10.76
N PRO A 336 10.58 33.73 -11.23
CA PRO A 336 10.77 34.18 -12.61
C PRO A 336 10.31 33.12 -13.63
N PRO A 337 9.66 33.52 -14.74
CA PRO A 337 9.06 32.60 -15.72
C PRO A 337 10.05 31.71 -16.50
N ASP A 338 11.36 31.82 -16.25
CA ASP A 338 12.41 31.16 -17.03
C ASP A 338 12.82 29.77 -16.50
N VAL A 339 12.21 29.27 -15.42
CA VAL A 339 12.46 27.91 -14.94
C VAL A 339 11.46 26.95 -15.60
N ASP A 340 11.92 26.20 -16.59
CA ASP A 340 11.13 25.17 -17.26
C ASP A 340 10.78 24.04 -16.27
N SER A 341 9.55 24.03 -15.80
CA SER A 341 9.02 23.03 -14.87
C SER A 341 8.91 21.62 -15.48
N ASN A 342 8.83 21.50 -16.82
CA ASN A 342 8.90 20.21 -17.49
C ASN A 342 10.35 19.71 -17.59
N ALA A 343 11.31 20.62 -17.71
CA ALA A 343 12.73 20.29 -17.53
C ALA A 343 12.99 19.85 -16.08
N LEU A 344 12.35 20.45 -15.06
CA LEU A 344 12.50 19.97 -13.69
C LEU A 344 12.10 18.50 -13.55
N LEU A 345 10.88 18.09 -13.90
CA LEU A 345 10.48 16.67 -13.79
C LEU A 345 11.32 15.75 -14.68
N SER A 346 11.53 16.08 -15.95
CA SER A 346 12.31 15.21 -16.87
C SER A 346 13.79 15.14 -16.50
N THR A 347 14.39 16.22 -15.99
CA THR A 347 15.78 16.27 -15.50
C THR A 347 15.91 15.65 -14.11
N PHE A 348 14.89 15.74 -13.26
CA PHE A 348 14.82 14.99 -11.99
C PHE A 348 14.71 13.46 -12.24
N ILE A 349 14.01 13.02 -13.31
CA ILE A 349 13.94 11.60 -13.72
C ILE A 349 15.31 11.09 -14.21
N SER A 350 16.14 11.96 -14.80
CA SER A 350 17.34 11.54 -15.54
C SER A 350 18.69 11.96 -14.92
N SER A 351 18.72 12.76 -13.84
CA SER A 351 19.96 13.11 -13.14
C SER A 351 19.81 13.12 -11.60
N PRO A 352 20.50 12.21 -10.87
CA PRO A 352 20.57 12.21 -9.40
C PRO A 352 21.09 13.53 -8.81
N GLU A 353 21.86 14.32 -9.58
CA GLU A 353 22.51 15.55 -9.10
C GLU A 353 21.51 16.67 -8.72
N MET A 354 20.27 16.62 -9.21
CA MET A 354 19.26 17.65 -8.92
C MET A 354 18.60 17.51 -7.54
N LEU A 355 18.72 16.36 -6.86
CA LEU A 355 18.34 16.26 -5.45
C LEU A 355 19.39 16.85 -4.50
N GLN A 356 20.47 17.43 -5.04
CA GLN A 356 21.32 18.38 -4.31
C GLN A 356 20.64 19.71 -4.05
N PHE A 357 19.58 20.06 -4.80
CA PHE A 357 18.74 21.19 -4.45
C PHE A 357 17.82 20.77 -3.31
N SER A 358 18.21 21.14 -2.09
CA SER A 358 17.27 21.26 -0.97
C SER A 358 16.16 22.21 -1.42
N CYS A 359 15.03 21.66 -1.88
CA CYS A 359 13.80 22.40 -2.00
C CYS A 359 13.35 22.71 -0.58
N LYS A 360 13.92 23.77 -0.01
CA LYS A 360 13.45 24.36 1.24
C LYS A 360 12.02 24.89 1.07
N GLU A 361 11.64 25.23 -0.15
CA GLU A 361 10.31 25.72 -0.48
C GLU A 361 9.46 24.62 -1.13
N PRO A 362 8.17 24.49 -0.75
CA PRO A 362 7.24 23.55 -1.35
C PRO A 362 7.06 23.81 -2.85
N THR A 363 7.30 22.80 -3.68
CA THR A 363 7.26 22.91 -5.15
C THR A 363 6.06 22.19 -5.72
N LEU A 364 5.16 22.90 -6.40
CA LEU A 364 4.05 22.28 -7.11
C LEU A 364 4.57 21.50 -8.33
N LEU A 365 4.28 20.21 -8.38
CA LEU A 365 4.67 19.37 -9.51
C LEU A 365 3.70 19.53 -10.69
N PRO A 366 4.20 19.71 -11.93
CA PRO A 366 3.36 19.69 -13.12
C PRO A 366 2.75 18.29 -13.35
N PRO A 367 1.83 18.12 -14.32
CA PRO A 367 1.36 16.80 -14.74
C PRO A 367 2.52 15.85 -15.05
N SER A 368 2.34 14.58 -14.72
CA SER A 368 3.34 13.52 -14.95
C SER A 368 3.01 12.78 -16.23
N THR A 369 3.99 12.70 -17.14
CA THR A 369 3.87 11.98 -18.40
C THR A 369 4.90 10.85 -18.46
N VAL A 370 4.45 9.61 -18.65
CA VAL A 370 5.30 8.46 -18.98
C VAL A 370 5.13 8.16 -20.44
N ARG A 371 6.20 8.32 -21.21
CA ARG A 371 6.16 8.05 -22.65
C ARG A 371 6.36 6.58 -22.92
N THR A 372 5.73 6.10 -23.98
CA THR A 372 5.96 4.76 -24.54
C THR A 372 7.42 4.53 -24.97
N SER A 373 8.19 5.59 -25.23
CA SER A 373 9.64 5.50 -25.43
C SER A 373 10.40 5.11 -24.17
N ASP A 374 9.89 5.51 -23.01
CA ASP A 374 10.54 5.34 -21.71
C ASP A 374 10.06 4.03 -21.08
N LEU A 375 8.77 3.70 -21.23
CA LEU A 375 8.16 2.44 -20.84
C LEU A 375 7.46 1.78 -22.05
N PRO A 376 8.19 1.01 -22.89
CA PRO A 376 7.67 0.44 -24.14
C PRO A 376 6.64 -0.69 -23.95
N LEU A 377 6.24 -0.96 -22.71
CA LEU A 377 5.24 -1.95 -22.33
C LEU A 377 3.82 -1.37 -22.32
N LEU A 378 3.69 -0.04 -22.44
CA LEU A 378 2.41 0.68 -22.48
C LEU A 378 1.88 0.82 -23.91
N VAL A 379 0.56 0.77 -24.10
CA VAL A 379 -0.06 0.99 -25.42
C VAL A 379 0.01 2.46 -25.84
N ASN A 380 -0.14 3.37 -24.87
CA ASN A 380 -0.17 4.82 -25.10
C ASN A 380 0.68 5.52 -24.04
N ASP A 381 1.12 6.74 -24.36
CA ASP A 381 1.71 7.62 -23.38
C ASP A 381 0.69 7.86 -22.24
N LEU A 382 1.16 7.83 -20.99
CA LEU A 382 0.32 8.05 -19.82
C LEU A 382 0.55 9.44 -19.26
N GLU A 383 -0.45 10.30 -19.37
CA GLU A 383 -0.48 11.58 -18.68
C GLU A 383 -1.38 11.48 -17.44
N THR A 384 -0.89 12.00 -16.31
CA THR A 384 -1.57 11.95 -15.02
C THR A 384 -1.46 13.29 -14.29
N CYS A 385 -2.58 13.76 -13.75
CA CYS A 385 -2.77 15.17 -13.41
C CYS A 385 -3.10 15.42 -11.93
N LEU A 386 -3.07 14.41 -11.06
CA LEU A 386 -3.41 14.59 -9.65
C LEU A 386 -2.42 15.59 -8.99
N PRO A 387 -2.89 16.79 -8.55
CA PRO A 387 -2.00 17.82 -8.04
C PRO A 387 -1.20 17.36 -6.84
N CYS A 388 0.09 17.71 -6.79
CA CYS A 388 1.00 17.28 -5.74
C CYS A 388 2.07 18.34 -5.51
N VAL A 389 2.44 18.54 -4.25
CA VAL A 389 3.53 19.41 -3.83
C VAL A 389 4.68 18.55 -3.31
N LEU A 390 5.87 18.75 -3.85
CA LEU A 390 7.10 18.14 -3.38
C LEU A 390 7.79 19.05 -2.37
N THR A 391 8.11 18.51 -1.20
CA THR A 391 9.03 19.13 -0.23
C THR A 391 10.15 18.16 0.06
N THR A 392 11.38 18.65 0.26
CA THR A 392 12.52 17.81 0.65
C THR A 392 12.97 18.16 2.05
N LYS A 393 13.20 17.16 2.90
CA LYS A 393 13.77 17.32 4.22
C LYS A 393 15.14 16.67 4.28
N ASP A 394 16.11 17.39 4.81
CA ASP A 394 17.44 16.87 5.17
C ASP A 394 17.46 16.62 6.68
N PHE A 395 17.78 15.39 7.08
CA PHE A 395 17.85 14.96 8.47
C PHE A 395 19.29 14.96 9.01
N GLY A 396 20.24 15.53 8.26
CA GLY A 396 21.64 15.62 8.67
C GLY A 396 22.35 14.27 8.58
N ASP A 397 23.25 13.98 9.52
CA ASP A 397 24.09 12.78 9.49
C ASP A 397 23.44 11.53 10.07
N LYS A 398 22.19 11.62 10.54
CA LYS A 398 21.47 10.50 11.14
C LYS A 398 20.91 9.57 10.06
N LEU A 399 20.98 8.27 10.34
CA LEU A 399 20.43 7.21 9.50
C LEU A 399 19.14 6.71 10.13
N TYR A 400 18.04 6.82 9.41
CA TYR A 400 16.74 6.36 9.87
C TYR A 400 16.38 5.05 9.18
N ALA A 401 16.03 4.04 9.98
CA ALA A 401 15.48 2.79 9.45
C ALA A 401 14.07 2.96 8.88
N GLY A 402 13.38 4.05 9.25
CA GLY A 402 12.05 4.34 8.79
C GLY A 402 11.61 5.77 9.10
N TYR A 403 10.58 6.21 8.40
CA TYR A 403 9.93 7.50 8.63
C TYR A 403 8.46 7.27 8.96
N MET A 404 7.76 8.23 9.53
CA MET A 404 6.31 8.18 9.69
C MET A 404 5.81 9.61 9.69
N ILE A 405 4.75 9.89 8.94
CA ILE A 405 4.11 11.21 9.00
C ILE A 405 3.28 11.23 10.28
N TYR A 406 3.45 12.26 11.09
CA TYR A 406 2.66 12.46 12.31
C TYR A 406 2.28 13.93 12.43
N GLY A 407 1.01 14.21 12.15
CA GLY A 407 0.49 15.57 12.10
C GLY A 407 1.17 16.43 11.02
N ASP A 408 1.80 17.53 11.45
CA ASP A 408 2.60 18.41 10.60
C ASP A 408 4.08 18.00 10.52
N GLY A 409 4.47 16.90 11.17
CA GLY A 409 5.84 16.44 11.24
C GLY A 409 6.12 15.09 10.59
N ILE A 410 7.39 14.73 10.61
CA ILE A 410 7.94 13.41 10.30
C ILE A 410 8.61 12.88 11.56
N LEU A 411 8.19 11.70 11.99
CA LEU A 411 8.91 10.89 12.95
C LEU A 411 9.92 10.01 12.21
N GLY A 412 11.20 10.13 12.54
CA GLY A 412 12.23 9.21 12.08
C GLY A 412 12.49 8.14 13.14
N LEU A 413 12.53 6.86 12.73
CA LEU A 413 12.97 5.75 13.57
C LEU A 413 14.49 5.57 13.41
N ASP A 414 15.24 6.08 14.37
CA ASP A 414 16.69 5.99 14.45
C ASP A 414 17.06 4.63 15.08
N ILE A 415 17.91 3.86 14.39
CA ILE A 415 18.48 2.62 14.90
C ILE A 415 19.98 2.87 15.02
N ASN A 416 20.44 3.05 16.25
CA ASN A 416 21.85 3.31 16.49
C ASN A 416 22.69 2.01 16.37
N ASP A 417 24.02 2.15 16.43
CA ASP A 417 24.97 1.02 16.34
C ASP A 417 24.76 -0.05 17.43
N GLU A 418 24.08 0.30 18.52
CA GLU A 418 23.73 -0.59 19.64
C GLU A 418 22.35 -1.26 19.47
N MET A 419 21.69 -1.09 18.31
CA MET A 419 20.33 -1.58 18.02
C MET A 419 19.25 -1.00 18.96
N HIS A 420 19.54 0.12 19.62
CA HIS A 420 18.53 0.87 20.36
C HIS A 420 17.66 1.67 19.38
N LEU A 421 16.34 1.57 19.58
CA LEU A 421 15.35 2.32 18.82
C LEU A 421 15.09 3.66 19.50
N SER A 422 15.27 4.76 18.78
CA SER A 422 14.80 6.09 19.19
C SER A 422 13.92 6.73 18.12
N LEU A 423 13.00 7.61 18.56
CA LEU A 423 12.12 8.36 17.68
C LEU A 423 12.50 9.84 17.72
N ASP A 424 12.80 10.41 16.55
CA ASP A 424 13.05 11.83 16.39
C ASP A 424 11.88 12.49 15.66
N LEU A 425 11.32 13.58 16.21
CA LEU A 425 10.24 14.35 15.56
C LEU A 425 10.80 15.58 14.85
N TYR A 426 10.46 15.70 13.57
CA TYR A 426 10.81 16.82 12.70
C TYR A 426 9.55 17.54 12.21
N HIS A 427 9.42 18.83 12.47
CA HIS A 427 8.33 19.63 11.87
C HIS A 427 8.64 19.92 10.38
N VAL A 428 7.61 19.79 9.53
CA VAL A 428 7.69 19.99 8.06
C VAL A 428 7.21 21.38 7.69
#